data_AF-A0A917EL43-F1
#
_entry.id   AF-A0A917EL43-F1
#
_cell.length_a   1.000
_cell.length_b   1.000
_cell.length_c   1.000
_cell.angle_alpha   90.00
_cell.angle_beta   90.00
_cell.angle_gamma   90.00
#
_symmetry.space_group_name_H-M   'P 1'
#
loop_
_entity.id
_entity.type
_entity.pdbx_description
1 polymer ?
#
loop_
_entity_poly.entity_id
_entity_poly.type
_entity_poly.pdbx_seq_one_letter_code
_entity_poly.pdbx_strand_id
1 'polypeptide(L)'
;MKHVTDEQLISYQLNELSLEDTTFVMKHISTCMKCQEKFELLNMLTDEWDEPSITHISTSLEDSIMSMIETSKQVKKPTYKPNAYMKYIHFGLAAAVTLLFFKADVTGRLLNTSKQMTDTYGYTVEQTNKFSIELPKWMTPFTHKEE
;
A
#
# COMPACT_ATOMS: atom_id res chain seq x y z
N MET A 1 -3.19 -24.49 28.46
CA MET A 1 -2.31 -23.70 27.57
C MET A 1 -3.05 -22.43 27.19
N LYS A 2 -2.36 -21.28 27.06
CA LYS A 2 -2.99 -20.04 26.57
C LYS A 2 -3.21 -20.15 25.07
N HIS A 3 -4.40 -19.83 24.59
CA HIS A 3 -4.73 -19.73 23.17
C HIS A 3 -4.37 -18.34 22.64
N VAL A 4 -4.15 -18.23 21.33
CA VAL A 4 -4.04 -16.95 20.62
C VAL A 4 -5.40 -16.25 20.66
N THR A 5 -5.41 -14.93 20.86
CA THR A 5 -6.67 -14.16 20.89
C THR A 5 -7.20 -13.94 19.47
N ASP A 6 -8.49 -13.62 19.37
CA ASP A 6 -9.11 -13.42 18.05
C ASP A 6 -8.50 -12.17 17.35
N GLU A 7 -8.13 -11.14 18.11
CA GLU A 7 -7.44 -9.96 17.58
C GLU A 7 -6.06 -10.30 17.00
N GLN A 8 -5.32 -11.19 17.67
CA GLN A 8 -4.01 -11.64 17.18
C GLN A 8 -4.13 -12.46 15.89
N LEU A 9 -5.19 -13.27 15.76
CA LEU A 9 -5.48 -14.02 14.53
C LEU A 9 -5.84 -13.08 13.36
N ILE A 10 -6.65 -12.06 13.62
CA ILE A 10 -7.02 -11.05 12.61
C ILE A 10 -5.79 -10.23 12.20
N SER A 11 -5.01 -9.71 13.16
CA SER A 11 -3.78 -8.97 12.84
C SER A 11 -2.75 -9.83 12.12
N TYR A 12 -2.72 -11.14 12.37
CA TYR A 12 -1.89 -12.08 11.60
C TYR A 12 -2.33 -12.15 10.14
N GLN A 13 -3.63 -12.26 9.88
CA GLN A 13 -4.18 -12.33 8.53
C GLN A 13 -4.01 -11.02 7.75
N LEU A 14 -4.11 -9.87 8.44
CA LEU A 14 -3.89 -8.54 7.87
C LEU A 14 -2.40 -8.17 7.72
N ASN A 15 -1.46 -9.05 8.09
CA ASN A 15 -0.02 -8.77 8.14
C ASN A 15 0.36 -7.55 8.98
N GLU A 16 -0.37 -7.29 10.06
CA GLU A 16 -0.13 -6.16 10.98
C GLU A 16 0.73 -6.54 12.20
N LEU A 17 1.03 -7.83 12.38
CA LEU A 17 1.86 -8.30 13.48
C LEU A 17 3.35 -8.02 13.25
N SER A 18 4.09 -7.89 14.35
CA SER A 18 5.55 -7.90 14.31
C SER A 18 6.07 -9.25 13.78
N LEU A 19 7.31 -9.28 13.29
CA LEU A 19 7.91 -10.50 12.73
C LEU A 19 8.03 -11.62 13.79
N GLU A 20 8.27 -11.24 15.05
CA GLU A 20 8.33 -12.16 16.19
C GLU A 20 6.95 -12.74 16.52
N ASP A 21 5.93 -11.89 16.59
CA ASP A 21 4.54 -12.31 16.87
C ASP A 21 3.96 -13.16 15.73
N THR A 22 4.30 -12.83 14.49
CA THR A 22 3.92 -13.62 13.31
C THR A 22 4.45 -15.04 13.42
N THR A 23 5.73 -15.20 13.80
CA THR A 23 6.35 -16.52 13.98
C THR A 23 5.72 -17.29 15.14
N PHE A 24 5.39 -16.60 16.24
CA PHE A 24 4.70 -17.19 17.38
C PHE A 24 3.30 -17.70 17.00
N VAL A 25 2.49 -16.86 16.34
CA VAL A 25 1.12 -17.19 15.93
C VAL A 25 1.13 -18.33 14.91
N MET A 26 2.00 -18.27 13.90
CA MET A 26 2.17 -19.34 12.91
C MET A 26 2.49 -20.68 13.58
N LYS A 27 3.46 -20.70 14.50
CA LYS A 27 3.82 -21.91 15.25
C LYS A 27 2.67 -22.40 16.14
N HIS A 28 1.94 -21.49 16.78
CA HIS A 28 0.82 -21.86 17.64
C HIS A 28 -0.34 -22.46 16.85
N ILE A 29 -0.71 -21.87 15.71
CA ILE A 29 -1.74 -22.39 14.81
C ILE A 29 -1.37 -23.80 14.33
N SER A 30 -0.09 -24.05 14.00
CA SER A 30 0.36 -25.37 13.57
C SER A 30 0.32 -26.47 14.64
N THR A 31 0.22 -26.09 15.92
CA THR A 31 0.30 -27.03 17.05
C THR A 31 -0.99 -27.11 17.88
N CYS A 32 -1.89 -26.13 17.75
CA CYS A 32 -3.13 -26.06 18.50
C CYS A 32 -4.35 -26.19 17.56
N MET A 33 -4.98 -27.37 17.55
CA MET A 33 -6.16 -27.65 16.70
C MET A 33 -7.29 -26.61 16.87
N LYS A 34 -7.56 -26.15 18.10
CA LYS A 34 -8.61 -25.14 18.33
C LYS A 34 -8.30 -23.79 17.67
N CYS A 35 -7.04 -23.37 17.66
CA CYS A 35 -6.62 -22.14 17.01
C CYS A 35 -6.55 -22.31 15.48
N GLN A 36 -6.22 -23.51 15.01
CA GLN A 36 -6.27 -23.86 13.59
C GLN A 36 -7.69 -23.79 13.03
N GLU A 37 -8.66 -24.41 13.71
CA GLU A 37 -10.07 -24.39 13.29
C GLU A 37 -10.63 -22.95 13.25
N LYS A 38 -10.30 -22.15 14.26
CA LYS A 38 -10.65 -20.72 14.28
C LYS A 38 -10.03 -19.95 13.12
N PHE A 39 -8.76 -20.22 12.80
CA PHE A 39 -8.07 -19.57 11.69
C PHE A 39 -8.66 -19.97 10.33
N GLU A 40 -9.04 -21.23 10.17
CA GLU A 40 -9.71 -21.74 8.96
C GLU A 40 -11.10 -21.10 8.78
N LEU A 41 -11.87 -20.98 9.85
CA LEU A 41 -13.14 -20.23 9.84
C LEU A 41 -12.93 -18.78 9.41
N LEU A 42 -11.91 -18.13 9.96
CA LEU A 42 -11.58 -16.74 9.64
C LEU A 42 -11.21 -16.60 8.16
N ASN A 43 -10.42 -17.51 7.60
CA ASN A 43 -10.10 -17.53 6.16
C ASN A 43 -11.36 -17.69 5.30
N MET A 44 -12.25 -18.64 5.63
CA MET A 44 -13.49 -18.82 4.87
C MET A 44 -14.37 -17.57 4.89
N LEU A 45 -14.42 -16.86 6.02
CA LEU A 45 -15.14 -15.59 6.10
C LEU A 45 -14.46 -14.54 5.23
N THR A 46 -13.14 -14.40 5.29
CA THR A 46 -12.43 -13.42 4.46
C THR A 46 -12.59 -13.70 2.97
N ASP A 47 -12.53 -14.96 2.56
CA ASP A 47 -12.73 -15.36 1.16
C ASP A 47 -14.15 -14.98 0.67
N GLU A 48 -15.18 -15.17 1.50
CA GLU A 48 -16.57 -14.74 1.18
C GLU A 48 -16.72 -13.21 1.16
N TRP A 49 -15.90 -12.46 1.89
CA TRP A 49 -15.94 -10.99 1.82
C TRP A 49 -15.21 -10.45 0.58
N ASP A 50 -14.09 -11.07 0.21
CA ASP A 50 -13.29 -10.68 -0.96
C ASP A 50 -13.95 -11.10 -2.27
N GLU A 51 -14.54 -12.30 -2.30
CA GLU A 51 -15.30 -12.84 -3.43
C GLU A 51 -16.67 -13.33 -2.93
N PRO A 52 -17.63 -12.41 -2.70
CA PRO A 52 -18.95 -12.79 -2.23
C PRO A 52 -19.60 -13.73 -3.22
N SER A 53 -20.08 -14.86 -2.70
CA SER A 53 -20.84 -15.83 -3.46
C SER A 53 -21.97 -15.09 -4.18
N ILE A 54 -21.90 -15.15 -5.52
CA ILE A 54 -22.61 -14.30 -6.48
C ILE A 54 -23.97 -13.87 -5.93
N THR A 55 -24.07 -12.63 -5.45
CA THR A 55 -25.37 -12.03 -5.22
C THR A 55 -26.00 -11.86 -6.59
N HIS A 56 -27.20 -12.39 -6.80
CA HIS A 56 -27.97 -12.15 -8.01
C HIS A 56 -28.28 -10.64 -8.08
N ILE A 57 -27.34 -9.87 -8.64
CA ILE A 57 -27.59 -8.49 -9.02
C ILE A 57 -28.72 -8.58 -10.04
N SER A 58 -29.88 -8.02 -9.68
CA SER A 58 -31.03 -8.03 -10.57
C SER A 58 -30.61 -7.48 -11.94
N THR A 59 -30.96 -8.17 -13.01
CA THR A 59 -30.59 -7.81 -14.40
C THR A 59 -30.92 -6.35 -14.74
N SER A 60 -32.00 -5.83 -14.15
CA SER A 60 -32.39 -4.42 -14.17
C SER A 60 -31.28 -3.44 -13.73
N LEU A 61 -30.51 -3.78 -12.70
CA LEU A 61 -29.46 -2.93 -12.14
C LEU A 61 -28.18 -2.97 -13.01
N GLU A 62 -27.82 -4.15 -13.52
CA GLU A 62 -26.73 -4.29 -14.50
C GLU A 62 -27.02 -3.52 -15.79
N ASP A 63 -28.23 -3.68 -16.33
CA ASP A 63 -28.67 -2.99 -17.54
C ASP A 63 -28.69 -1.46 -17.33
N SER A 64 -29.10 -1.00 -16.15
CA SER A 64 -29.12 0.42 -15.78
C SER A 64 -27.70 1.00 -15.66
N ILE A 65 -26.77 0.27 -15.06
CA ILE A 65 -25.36 0.68 -14.97
C ILE A 65 -24.71 0.70 -16.35
N MET A 66 -24.94 -0.33 -17.16
CA MET A 66 -24.39 -0.44 -18.51
C MET A 66 -24.91 0.69 -19.41
N SER A 67 -26.21 1.01 -19.31
CA SER A 67 -26.84 2.15 -19.97
C SER A 67 -26.25 3.50 -19.52
N MET A 68 -25.97 3.68 -18.21
CA MET A 68 -25.29 4.89 -17.70
C MET A 68 -23.84 5.02 -18.23
N ILE A 69 -23.09 3.92 -18.31
CA ILE A 69 -21.75 3.92 -18.86
C ILE A 69 -21.78 4.29 -20.35
N GLU A 70 -22.74 3.75 -21.10
CA GLU A 70 -22.88 4.02 -22.54
C GLU A 70 -23.33 5.46 -22.82
N THR A 71 -24.27 6.00 -22.05
CA THR A 71 -24.69 7.40 -22.14
C THR A 71 -23.59 8.37 -21.71
N SER A 72 -22.74 8.02 -20.74
CA SER A 72 -21.59 8.86 -20.36
C SER A 72 -20.56 9.04 -21.48
N LYS A 73 -20.40 8.04 -22.36
CA LYS A 73 -19.57 8.13 -23.57
C LYS A 73 -20.18 8.99 -24.68
N GLN A 74 -21.50 9.19 -24.66
CA GLN A 74 -22.23 9.98 -25.65
C GLN A 74 -22.48 11.44 -25.24
N VAL A 75 -21.96 11.90 -24.09
CA VAL A 75 -21.97 13.32 -23.75
C VAL A 75 -21.09 14.05 -24.78
N LYS A 76 -21.73 14.56 -25.84
CA LYS A 76 -21.12 15.53 -26.75
C LYS A 76 -20.58 16.64 -25.86
N LYS A 77 -19.25 16.74 -25.75
CA LYS A 77 -18.58 17.83 -25.05
C LYS A 77 -19.26 19.11 -25.54
N PRO A 78 -19.81 19.95 -24.65
CA PRO A 78 -20.35 21.23 -25.10
C PRO A 78 -19.20 21.92 -25.84
N THR A 79 -19.42 22.27 -27.10
CA THR A 79 -18.45 23.04 -27.87
C THR A 79 -18.40 24.42 -27.24
N TYR A 80 -17.61 24.55 -26.17
CA TYR A 80 -17.41 25.78 -25.46
C TYR A 80 -16.62 26.69 -26.40
N LYS A 81 -17.29 27.65 -27.02
CA LYS A 81 -16.61 28.72 -27.75
C LYS A 81 -15.71 29.43 -26.73
N PRO A 82 -14.39 29.38 -26.87
CA PRO A 82 -13.49 29.92 -25.85
C PRO A 82 -13.70 31.43 -25.78
N ASN A 83 -14.38 31.89 -24.73
CA ASN A 83 -14.48 33.30 -24.43
C ASN A 83 -13.10 33.79 -23.99
N ALA A 84 -12.49 34.70 -24.76
CA ALA A 84 -11.16 35.23 -24.48
C ALA A 84 -11.07 35.82 -23.06
N TYR A 85 -12.17 36.34 -22.52
CA TYR A 85 -12.27 36.87 -21.17
C TYR A 85 -11.98 35.82 -20.08
N MET A 86 -12.46 34.58 -20.25
CA MET A 86 -12.19 33.51 -19.29
C MET A 86 -10.71 33.11 -19.25
N LYS A 87 -9.99 33.23 -20.36
CA LYS A 87 -8.54 32.98 -20.38
C LYS A 87 -7.80 33.93 -19.44
N TYR A 88 -8.13 35.23 -19.46
CA TYR A 88 -7.51 36.21 -18.57
C TYR A 88 -7.85 35.98 -17.10
N ILE A 89 -9.08 35.54 -16.80
CA ILE A 89 -9.45 35.14 -15.44
C ILE A 89 -8.62 33.94 -14.97
N HIS A 90 -8.46 32.90 -15.81
CA HIS A 90 -7.64 31.75 -15.48
C HIS A 90 -6.16 32.12 -15.27
N PHE A 91 -5.61 33.01 -16.11
CA PHE A 91 -4.24 33.52 -15.91
C PHE A 91 -4.11 34.33 -14.63
N GLY A 92 -5.07 35.20 -14.31
CA GLY A 92 -5.09 35.96 -13.06
C GLY A 92 -5.19 35.06 -11.83
N LEU A 93 -6.05 34.05 -11.89
CA LEU A 93 -6.22 33.07 -10.81
C LEU A 93 -4.96 32.23 -10.60
N ALA A 94 -4.36 31.73 -11.69
CA ALA A 94 -3.10 31.00 -11.63
C ALA A 94 -1.97 31.84 -11.03
N ALA A 95 -1.82 33.10 -11.47
CA ALA A 95 -0.82 34.01 -10.94
C ALA A 95 -1.04 34.32 -9.44
N ALA A 96 -2.29 34.50 -9.01
CA ALA A 96 -2.62 34.73 -7.60
C ALA A 96 -2.27 33.52 -6.73
N VAL A 97 -2.58 32.31 -7.20
CA VAL A 97 -2.22 31.06 -6.51
C VAL A 97 -0.70 30.92 -6.40
N THR A 98 0.04 31.16 -7.49
CA THR A 98 1.50 31.13 -7.47
C THR A 98 2.06 32.15 -6.46
N LEU A 99 1.53 33.37 -6.41
CA LEU A 99 1.94 34.38 -5.43
C LEU A 99 1.64 33.96 -3.98
N LEU A 100 0.51 33.30 -3.72
CA LEU A 100 0.20 32.74 -2.40
C LEU A 100 1.21 31.66 -1.99
N PHE A 101 1.59 30.76 -2.90
CA PHE A 101 2.61 29.74 -2.63
C PHE A 101 4.00 30.35 -2.34
N PHE A 102 4.37 31.43 -3.04
CA PHE A 102 5.61 32.15 -2.76
C PHE A 102 5.57 32.91 -1.42
N LYS A 103 4.43 33.52 -1.06
CA LYS A 103 4.27 34.24 0.22
C LYS A 103 4.13 33.31 1.42
N ALA A 104 3.60 32.11 1.24
CA ALA A 104 3.42 31.12 2.29
C ALA A 104 4.71 30.39 2.70
N ASP A 105 5.86 30.74 2.13
CA ASP A 105 7.19 30.17 2.44
C ASP A 105 7.21 28.62 2.46
N VAL A 106 6.44 28.02 1.55
CA VAL A 106 6.41 26.56 1.36
C VAL A 106 7.78 26.08 0.86
N THR A 107 8.51 26.93 0.13
CA THR A 107 9.86 26.67 -0.38
C THR A 107 10.90 26.57 0.75
N GLY A 108 10.82 27.41 1.79
CA GLY A 108 11.70 27.32 2.95
C GLY A 108 11.49 26.03 3.75
N ARG A 109 10.24 25.57 3.89
CA ARG A 109 9.91 24.31 4.56
C ARG A 109 10.37 23.08 3.77
N LEU A 110 10.21 23.06 2.44
CA LEU A 110 10.66 21.95 1.59
C LEU A 110 12.19 21.78 1.56
N LEU A 111 12.93 22.89 1.50
CA LEU A 111 14.39 22.86 1.50
C LEU A 111 14.95 22.36 2.85
N ASN A 112 14.30 22.68 3.97
CA ASN A 112 14.71 22.21 5.28
C ASN A 112 14.50 20.69 5.47
N THR A 113 13.44 20.11 4.90
CA THR A 113 13.22 18.66 4.90
C THR A 113 14.24 17.93 4.02
N SER A 114 14.63 18.52 2.89
CA SER A 114 15.63 17.92 2.00
C SER A 114 17.00 17.81 2.68
N LYS A 115 17.42 18.84 3.43
CA LYS A 115 18.70 18.83 4.16
C LYS A 115 18.76 17.75 5.25
N GLN A 116 17.64 17.51 5.95
CA GLN A 116 17.54 16.43 6.93
C GLN A 116 17.61 15.03 6.30
N MET A 117 17.08 14.84 5.09
CA MET A 117 17.21 13.57 4.38
C MET A 117 18.65 13.33 3.92
N THR A 118 19.34 14.32 3.35
CA THR A 118 20.71 14.13 2.84
C THR A 118 21.70 13.79 3.97
N ASP A 119 21.56 14.40 5.14
CA ASP A 119 22.41 14.09 6.31
C ASP A 119 22.12 12.68 6.86
N THR A 120 20.88 12.18 6.72
CA THR A 120 20.49 10.83 7.15
C THR A 120 21.02 9.74 6.20
N TYR A 121 21.07 10.01 4.89
CA TYR A 121 21.66 9.09 3.90
C TYR A 121 23.20 9.06 3.97
N GLY A 122 23.87 10.16 4.31
CA GLY A 122 25.33 10.17 4.50
C GLY A 122 25.79 9.24 5.64
N TYR A 123 25.02 9.17 6.74
CA TYR A 123 25.36 8.35 7.90
C TYR A 123 25.16 6.84 7.67
N THR A 124 24.25 6.45 6.77
CA THR A 124 23.94 5.04 6.48
C THR A 124 24.89 4.43 5.45
N VAL A 125 25.43 5.21 4.52
CA VAL A 125 26.40 4.73 3.52
C VAL A 125 27.80 4.53 4.12
N GLU A 126 28.22 5.36 5.08
CA GLU A 126 29.49 5.13 5.77
C GLU A 126 29.46 3.91 6.72
N GLN A 127 28.30 3.57 7.28
CA GLN A 127 28.18 2.37 8.12
C GLN A 127 28.17 1.06 7.33
N THR A 128 27.62 1.05 6.12
CA THR A 128 27.61 -0.17 5.28
C THR A 128 28.97 -0.51 4.71
N ASN A 129 29.87 0.47 4.54
CA ASN A 129 31.22 0.25 4.02
C ASN A 129 32.23 -0.23 5.09
N LYS A 130 31.84 -0.26 6.37
CA LYS A 130 32.67 -0.79 7.48
C LYS A 130 32.28 -2.21 7.92
N PHE A 131 31.18 -2.76 7.41
CA PHE A 131 30.78 -4.15 7.67
C PHE A 131 31.36 -5.08 6.59
N SER A 132 32.66 -5.32 6.67
CA SER A 132 33.29 -6.48 6.01
C SER A 132 32.73 -7.74 6.68
N ILE A 133 31.75 -8.38 6.05
CA ILE A 133 31.14 -9.62 6.55
C ILE A 133 32.19 -10.73 6.45
N GLU A 134 32.83 -11.07 7.57
CA GLU A 134 33.57 -12.34 7.69
C GLU A 134 32.56 -13.49 7.68
N LEU A 135 32.48 -14.19 6.55
CA LEU A 135 31.59 -15.34 6.36
C LEU A 135 32.03 -16.51 7.28
N PRO A 136 31.12 -17.12 8.05
CA PRO A 136 31.45 -18.24 8.93
C PRO A 136 31.79 -19.51 8.14
N LYS A 137 32.80 -20.26 8.61
CA LYS A 137 33.45 -21.43 7.96
C LYS A 137 32.51 -22.52 7.40
N TRP A 138 31.27 -22.63 7.87
CA TRP A 138 30.31 -23.64 7.45
C TRP A 138 29.63 -23.31 6.11
N MET A 139 29.82 -22.10 5.57
CA MET A 139 29.29 -21.65 4.28
C MET A 139 30.26 -21.86 3.10
N THR A 140 31.26 -22.73 3.23
CA THR A 140 32.10 -23.12 2.08
C THR A 140 31.43 -24.27 1.31
N PRO A 141 31.18 -24.14 0.00
CA PRO A 141 30.54 -25.19 -0.78
C PRO A 141 31.46 -26.42 -0.86
N PHE A 142 30.86 -27.61 -0.68
CA PHE A 142 31.48 -28.90 -0.92
C PHE A 142 32.03 -28.95 -2.35
N THR A 143 33.36 -28.93 -2.50
CA THR A 143 34.01 -29.28 -3.75
C THR A 143 33.82 -30.78 -3.98
N HIS A 144 32.93 -31.13 -4.91
CA HIS A 144 32.91 -32.46 -5.50
C HIS A 144 34.26 -32.70 -6.18
N LYS A 145 35.01 -33.71 -5.70
CA LYS A 145 36.11 -34.32 -6.45
C LYS A 145 35.47 -35.25 -7.49
N GLU A 146 35.68 -34.95 -8.77
CA GLU A 146 35.61 -35.95 -9.83
C GLU A 146 37.04 -36.42 -10.13
N GLU A 147 37.17 -37.74 -10.31
CA GLU A 147 38.37 -38.47 -10.73
C GLU A 147 38.85 -38.06 -12.14
#